data_AF-A0A382X9G1-F1
#
_entry.id   AF-A0A382X9G1-F1
#
_cell.length_a   1.000
_cell.length_b   1.000
_cell.length_c   1.000
_cell.angle_alpha   90.00
_cell.angle_beta   90.00
_cell.angle_gamma   90.00
#
_symmetry.space_group_name_H-M   'P 1'
#
loop_
_entity.id
_entity.type
_entity.pdbx_description
1 polymer ?
#
loop_
_entity_poly.entity_id
_entity_poly.type
_entity_poly.pdbx_seq_one_letter_code
_entity_poly.pdbx_strand_id
1 'polypeptide(L)' 'VYQFRHLRKIAENTGLEPDGFLRQIESPSIKSQLKKNTEELIERGGFGTPTMFVNGNDMYFGNDRIPLIRELIE' A
#
# COMPACT_ATOMS: atom_id res chain seq x y z
N VAL A 1 -2.09 26.12 3.10
CA VAL A 1 -3.39 25.47 2.79
C VAL A 1 -3.34 24.56 1.53
N TYR A 2 -2.29 24.61 0.70
CA TYR A 2 -2.22 23.83 -0.56
C TYR A 2 -1.85 22.34 -0.46
N GLN A 3 -1.44 21.86 0.70
CA GLN A 3 -0.70 20.59 0.83
C GLN A 3 -1.50 19.34 0.41
N PHE A 4 -2.83 19.33 0.55
CA PHE A 4 -3.65 18.12 0.32
C PHE A 4 -4.74 18.27 -0.74
N ARG A 5 -4.70 19.30 -1.60
CA ARG A 5 -5.76 19.55 -2.60
C ARG A 5 -6.07 18.35 -3.51
N HIS A 6 -5.03 17.63 -3.94
CA HIS A 6 -5.20 16.48 -4.82
C HIS A 6 -5.79 15.28 -4.08
N LEU A 7 -5.35 15.06 -2.84
CA LEU A 7 -5.87 13.98 -2.00
C LEU A 7 -7.34 14.20 -1.64
N ARG A 8 -7.74 15.45 -1.34
CA ARG A 8 -9.15 15.81 -1.14
C ARG A 8 -9.99 15.42 -2.36
N LYS A 9 -9.57 15.85 -3.55
CA LYS A 9 -10.31 15.57 -4.80
C LYS A 9 -10.42 14.07 -5.08
N ILE A 10 -9.38 13.30 -4.77
CA ILE A 10 -9.41 11.83 -4.88
C ILE A 10 -10.43 11.26 -3.89
N ALA A 11 -10.40 11.68 -2.62
CA ALA A 11 -11.35 11.22 -1.61
C ALA A 11 -12.80 11.50 -2.03
N GLU A 12 -13.10 12.70 -2.53
CA GLU A 12 -14.42 13.06 -3.07
C GLU A 12 -14.83 12.13 -4.22
N ASN A 13 -13.93 11.90 -5.17
CA ASN A 13 -14.20 11.06 -6.35
C ASN A 13 -14.35 9.57 -6.01
N THR A 14 -13.81 9.10 -4.90
CA THR A 14 -13.92 7.71 -4.44
C THR A 14 -15.01 7.51 -3.38
N GLY A 15 -15.82 8.54 -3.08
CA GLY A 15 -16.92 8.46 -2.11
C GLY A 15 -16.48 8.49 -0.63
N LEU A 16 -15.26 8.91 -0.34
CA LEU A 16 -14.77 9.10 1.03
C LEU A 16 -15.12 10.50 1.55
N GLU A 17 -15.33 10.62 2.86
CA GLU A 17 -15.48 11.92 3.54
C GLU A 17 -14.11 12.63 3.57
N PRO A 18 -13.90 13.74 2.84
CA PRO A 18 -12.55 14.23 2.59
C PRO A 18 -11.84 14.79 3.83
N ASP A 19 -12.53 15.48 4.73
CA ASP A 19 -11.91 16.03 5.93
C ASP A 19 -11.54 14.91 6.91
N GLY A 20 -12.38 13.90 7.03
CA GLY A 20 -12.16 12.69 7.81
C GLY A 20 -10.99 11.89 7.28
N PHE A 21 -10.91 11.69 5.97
CA PHE A 21 -9.76 11.08 5.32
C PHE A 21 -8.46 11.84 5.64
N LEU A 22 -8.46 13.17 5.47
CA LEU A 22 -7.27 14.00 5.73
C LEU A 22 -6.86 13.97 7.22
N ARG A 23 -7.81 13.97 8.15
CA ARG A 23 -7.51 13.79 9.59
C ARG A 23 -6.89 12.41 9.86
N GLN A 24 -7.40 11.36 9.22
CA GLN A 24 -6.93 10.00 9.45
C GLN A 24 -5.51 9.76 8.93
N ILE A 25 -5.16 10.23 7.73
CA ILE A 25 -3.80 10.04 7.19
C ILE A 25 -2.72 10.73 8.03
N GLU A 26 -3.09 11.75 8.79
CA GLU A 26 -2.18 12.43 9.71
C GLU A 26 -2.10 11.78 11.09
N SER A 27 -3.03 10.88 11.42
CA SER A 27 -3.13 10.25 12.74
C SER A 27 -1.92 9.37 13.08
N PRO A 28 -1.51 9.30 14.37
CA PRO A 28 -0.40 8.44 14.78
C PRO A 28 -0.61 6.96 14.47
N SER A 29 -1.84 6.47 14.55
CA SER A 29 -2.17 5.06 14.30
C SER A 29 -1.94 4.68 12.83
N ILE A 30 -2.42 5.49 11.88
CA ILE A 30 -2.21 5.24 10.44
C ILE A 30 -0.72 5.33 10.07
N LYS A 31 0.01 6.33 10.61
CA LYS A 31 1.47 6.45 10.40
C LYS A 31 2.22 5.25 10.98
N SER A 32 1.84 4.78 12.16
CA SER A 32 2.43 3.58 12.77
C SER A 32 2.16 2.34 11.94
N GLN A 33 0.94 2.17 11.42
CA GLN A 33 0.61 1.03 10.56
C GLN A 33 1.40 1.05 9.25
N LEU A 34 1.56 2.22 8.61
CA LEU A 34 2.38 2.37 7.41
C LEU A 34 3.84 1.96 7.67
N LYS A 35 4.41 2.36 8.82
CA LYS A 35 5.75 1.94 9.24
C LYS A 35 5.83 0.43 9.45
N LYS A 36 4.88 -0.16 10.18
CA LYS A 36 4.82 -1.61 10.42
C LYS A 36 4.76 -2.42 9.12
N ASN A 37 3.95 -2.00 8.15
CA ASN A 37 3.89 -2.66 6.84
C ASN A 37 5.24 -2.61 6.11
N THR A 38 5.99 -1.52 6.27
CA THR A 38 7.33 -1.37 5.68
C THR A 38 8.35 -2.24 6.40
N GLU A 39 8.28 -2.31 7.74
CA GLU A 39 9.13 -3.18 8.56
C GLU A 39 8.87 -4.66 8.25
N GLU A 40 7.61 -5.07 8.11
CA GLU A 40 7.24 -6.43 7.71
C GLU A 40 7.85 -6.80 6.34
N LEU A 41 7.78 -5.90 5.35
CA LEU A 41 8.40 -6.12 4.04
C LEU A 41 9.92 -6.36 4.17
N ILE A 42 10.60 -5.55 4.98
CA ILE A 42 12.04 -5.65 5.22
C ILE A 42 12.38 -6.98 5.92
N GLU A 43 11.64 -7.33 6.97
CA GLU A 43 11.83 -8.59 7.71
C GLU A 43 11.67 -9.82 6.83
N ARG A 44 10.78 -9.74 5.81
CA ARG A 44 10.55 -10.79 4.83
C ARG A 44 11.52 -10.77 3.64
N GLY A 45 12.51 -9.86 3.64
CA GLY A 45 13.56 -9.76 2.61
C GLY A 45 13.15 -8.97 1.37
N GLY A 46 12.02 -8.27 1.38
CA GLY A 46 11.59 -7.41 0.29
C GLY A 46 12.41 -6.11 0.21
N PHE A 47 12.62 -5.62 -1.01
CA PHE A 47 13.56 -4.52 -1.28
C PHE A 47 13.04 -3.49 -2.29
N GLY A 48 11.81 -3.63 -2.79
CA GLY A 48 11.26 -2.70 -3.77
C GLY A 48 9.76 -2.87 -3.99
N THR A 49 9.22 -2.17 -4.98
CA THR A 49 7.80 -2.18 -5.32
C THR A 49 7.52 -2.44 -6.82
N PRO A 50 6.47 -3.21 -7.16
CA PRO A 50 5.70 -4.03 -6.20
C PRO A 50 6.52 -5.24 -5.73
N THR A 51 6.31 -5.63 -4.47
CA THR A 51 6.66 -6.94 -3.95
C THR A 51 5.36 -7.64 -3.58
N MET A 52 5.17 -8.86 -4.05
CA MET A 52 3.98 -9.67 -3.82
C MET A 52 4.39 -10.97 -3.16
N PHE A 53 3.60 -11.43 -2.20
CA PHE A 53 3.80 -12.72 -1.55
C PHE A 53 2.57 -13.58 -1.81
N VAL A 54 2.79 -14.78 -2.35
CA VAL A 54 1.73 -15.74 -2.67
C VAL A 54 1.94 -16.97 -1.79
N ASN A 55 0.86 -17.60 -1.33
CA ASN A 55 0.92 -18.83 -0.50
C ASN A 55 1.89 -18.76 0.71
N GLY A 56 1.91 -17.61 1.39
CA GLY A 56 2.77 -17.37 2.55
C GLY A 56 4.05 -16.64 2.16
N ASN A 57 5.16 -17.36 2.02
CA ASN A 57 6.50 -16.77 1.87
C ASN A 57 7.07 -16.77 0.44
N ASP A 58 6.29 -17.20 -0.56
CA ASP A 58 6.76 -17.20 -1.96
C ASP A 58 6.72 -15.77 -2.52
N MET A 59 7.90 -15.16 -2.65
CA MET A 59 8.08 -13.73 -2.93
C MET A 59 8.36 -13.48 -4.41
N TYR A 60 7.61 -12.55 -4.98
CA TYR A 60 7.77 -12.05 -6.34
C TYR A 60 8.05 -10.55 -6.29
N PHE A 61 9.04 -10.08 -7.05
CA PHE A 61 9.38 -8.67 -7.15
C PHE A 61 9.25 -8.19 -8.60
N GLY A 62 8.52 -7.10 -8.80
CA GLY A 62 8.30 -6.46 -10.11
C GLY A 62 6.96 -6.82 -10.77
N ASN A 63 6.44 -5.87 -11.54
CA ASN A 63 5.20 -6.05 -12.32
C ASN A 63 5.33 -7.13 -13.42
N ASP A 64 6.57 -7.41 -13.86
CA ASP A 64 6.91 -8.44 -14.84
C ASP A 64 6.63 -9.87 -14.33
N ARG A 65 6.39 -10.04 -13.02
CA ARG A 65 6.09 -11.33 -12.39
C ARG A 65 4.62 -11.69 -12.33
N ILE A 66 3.71 -10.77 -12.69
CA ILE A 66 2.27 -11.04 -12.66
C ILE A 66 1.87 -12.27 -13.49
N PRO A 67 2.43 -12.53 -14.69
CA PRO A 67 2.14 -13.77 -15.41
C PRO A 67 2.57 -15.03 -14.67
N LEU A 68 3.72 -15.04 -13.98
CA LEU A 68 4.14 -16.18 -13.15
C LEU A 68 3.17 -16.41 -11.98
N ILE A 69 2.74 -15.33 -11.33
CA ILE A 69 1.78 -15.40 -10.23
C ILE A 69 0.46 -16.00 -10.70
N ARG A 70 -0.03 -15.63 -11.89
CA ARG A 70 -1.23 -16.20 -12.49
C ARG A 70 -1.11 -17.72 -12.64
N GLU A 71 -0.05 -18.21 -13.25
CA GLU A 71 0.17 -19.66 -13.44
C GLU A 71 0.29 -20.43 -12.12
N LEU A 72 0.69 -19.77 -11.02
CA LEU A 72 0.80 -20.39 -9.70
C LEU A 72 -0.56 -20.52 -8.96
N ILE A 73 -1.54 -19.69 -9.31
CA ILE A 73 -2.84 -19.64 -8.62
C ILE A 73 -4.01 -20.20 -9.44
N GLU A 74 -3.80 -20.44 -10.73
CA GLU A 74 -4.73 -21.17 -11.61
C GLU A 74 -4.61 -22.69 -11.39
#